data_AF-A0A395NC77-F1
#
_entry.id   AF-A0A395NC77-F1
#
_cell.length_a   1.000
_cell.length_b   1.000
_cell.length_c   1.000
_cell.angle_alpha   90.00
_cell.angle_beta   90.00
_cell.angle_gamma   90.00
#
_symmetry.space_group_name_H-M   'P 1'
#
loop_
_entity.id
_entity.type
_entity.pdbx_description
1 polymer ?
#
loop_
_entity_poly.entity_id
_entity_poly.type
_entity_poly.pdbx_seq_one_letter_code
_entity_poly.pdbx_strand_id
1 'polypeptide(L)'
;MSGFNTSGVLTVAPARIFVPILLVFMWYLGRLHSQYESIVTSTVSSRLEEARKIIPSVKLDWPAPYTRDPRAAFNSSKLALLIESRPMPHLSPLMLHMMAVVPPDWRFIFIGSRESIHSVSRAYSIRHQQVIGKLDLMELPLPWSIASREDVFRLLTDSRFYDEFLPGVEWILKYEHDSILCANSETSLNDWLHWDWAGAPRIEDDRFSGNGGLSLRRVSVIRRILGFQARFNDSEPEDEWFGKRLWVLPGARVASKLDGAITIEDVYMERPMGYHVREGGSNLNEKVWGEAARRREIFEYCPELSIIMDMKLERERCPDDDGNGDRTPADVEVTTSVLEENGNAKMVLDNVEATLQPPQPPPLPQPWKASITTLRNPIRTGVD
;
A
#
# COMPACT_ATOMS: atom_id res chain seq x y z
N MET A 1 -44.63 -78.27 45.91
CA MET A 1 -44.39 -77.70 44.56
C MET A 1 -44.15 -76.21 44.71
N SER A 2 -43.15 -75.68 43.99
CA SER A 2 -42.91 -74.27 43.59
C SER A 2 -42.86 -73.19 44.70
N GLY A 3 -41.92 -72.25 44.74
CA GLY A 3 -40.86 -71.87 43.82
C GLY A 3 -40.32 -70.47 44.17
N PHE A 4 -39.16 -70.16 43.59
CA PHE A 4 -38.56 -68.84 43.33
C PHE A 4 -37.83 -68.05 44.43
N ASN A 5 -36.49 -68.17 44.32
CA ASN A 5 -35.47 -67.13 44.49
C ASN A 5 -35.87 -65.75 43.92
N THR A 6 -35.42 -64.68 44.58
CA THR A 6 -34.79 -63.52 43.89
C THR A 6 -33.81 -62.80 44.82
N SER A 7 -32.53 -62.90 44.48
CA SER A 7 -31.46 -62.05 45.01
C SER A 7 -31.46 -60.73 44.25
N GLY A 8 -31.57 -59.60 44.94
CA GLY A 8 -31.44 -58.27 44.34
C GLY A 8 -29.99 -57.96 44.00
N VAL A 9 -29.62 -58.07 42.72
CA VAL A 9 -28.32 -57.63 42.20
C VAL A 9 -28.39 -56.13 41.90
N LEU A 10 -27.56 -55.33 42.58
CA LEU A 10 -27.32 -53.92 42.27
C LEU A 10 -26.65 -53.81 40.89
N THR A 11 -27.38 -53.30 39.91
CA THR A 11 -26.88 -53.00 38.56
C THR A 11 -26.07 -51.70 38.59
N VAL A 12 -24.74 -51.80 38.68
CA VAL A 12 -23.83 -50.65 38.54
C VAL A 12 -23.72 -50.30 37.06
N ALA A 13 -24.19 -49.10 36.68
CA ALA A 13 -24.05 -48.60 35.32
C ALA A 13 -22.56 -48.52 34.91
N PRO A 14 -22.16 -48.99 33.71
CA PRO A 14 -20.76 -49.13 33.31
C PRO A 14 -19.97 -47.80 33.39
N ALA A 15 -20.64 -46.67 33.19
CA ALA A 15 -20.04 -45.33 33.30
C ALA A 15 -19.44 -45.01 34.68
N ARG A 16 -19.96 -45.60 35.77
CA ARG A 16 -19.46 -45.33 37.14
C ARG A 16 -18.13 -46.03 37.46
N ILE A 17 -17.73 -47.03 36.66
CA ILE A 17 -16.47 -47.77 36.81
C ILE A 17 -15.36 -47.14 35.95
N PHE A 18 -15.69 -46.54 34.80
CA PHE A 18 -14.69 -45.92 33.92
C PHE A 18 -14.11 -44.63 34.48
N VAL A 19 -14.89 -43.82 35.21
CA VAL A 19 -14.42 -42.55 35.79
C VAL A 19 -13.24 -42.72 36.75
N PRO A 20 -13.26 -43.63 37.75
CA PRO A 20 -12.10 -43.82 38.63
C PRO A 20 -10.89 -44.40 37.88
N ILE A 21 -11.10 -45.26 36.89
CA ILE A 21 -10.01 -45.82 36.07
C ILE A 21 -9.32 -44.71 35.24
N LEU A 22 -10.11 -43.83 34.63
CA LEU A 22 -9.58 -42.67 33.89
C LEU A 22 -8.83 -41.70 34.79
N LEU A 23 -9.31 -41.47 36.02
CA LEU A 23 -8.62 -40.64 36.99
C LEU A 23 -7.29 -41.26 37.44
N VAL A 24 -7.25 -42.57 37.69
CA VAL A 24 -6.00 -43.28 38.01
C VAL A 24 -5.04 -43.25 36.82
N PHE A 25 -5.55 -43.40 35.59
CA PHE A 25 -4.74 -43.33 34.37
C PHE A 25 -4.16 -41.93 34.14
N MET A 26 -4.96 -40.88 34.32
CA MET A 26 -4.49 -39.49 34.23
C MET A 26 -3.50 -39.14 35.33
N TRP A 27 -3.70 -39.66 36.55
CA TRP A 27 -2.74 -39.50 37.64
C TRP A 27 -1.42 -40.23 37.35
N TYR A 28 -1.48 -41.43 36.78
CA TYR A 28 -0.31 -42.19 36.34
C TYR A 28 0.45 -41.49 35.21
N LEU A 29 -0.25 -40.96 34.20
CA LEU A 29 0.35 -40.17 33.12
C LEU A 29 0.98 -38.87 33.62
N GLY A 30 0.35 -38.16 34.57
CA GLY A 30 0.93 -36.97 35.20
C GLY A 30 2.21 -37.28 35.97
N ARG A 31 2.26 -38.44 36.65
CA ARG A 31 3.47 -38.90 37.36
C ARG A 31 4.57 -39.32 36.39
N LEU A 32 4.23 -39.94 35.26
CA LEU A 32 5.19 -40.22 34.19
C LEU A 32 5.72 -38.93 33.57
N HIS A 33 4.86 -37.95 33.30
CA HIS A 33 5.29 -36.68 32.71
C HIS A 33 6.34 -35.99 33.59
N SER A 34 6.10 -35.85 34.89
CA SER A 34 7.08 -35.20 35.78
C SER A 34 8.40 -35.98 35.91
N GLN A 35 8.36 -37.31 35.80
CA GLN A 35 9.56 -38.14 35.85
C GLN A 35 10.37 -38.08 34.55
N TYR A 36 9.70 -37.99 33.39
CA TYR A 36 10.35 -38.00 32.09
C TYR A 36 10.65 -36.60 31.53
N GLU A 37 10.04 -35.53 32.04
CA GLU A 37 10.28 -34.16 31.57
C GLU A 37 11.75 -33.76 31.66
N SER A 38 12.41 -34.04 32.79
CA SER A 38 13.84 -33.74 32.98
C SER A 38 14.77 -34.54 32.06
N ILE A 39 14.40 -35.78 31.74
CA ILE A 39 15.18 -36.67 30.87
C ILE A 39 15.01 -36.28 29.40
N VAL A 40 13.78 -35.96 28.98
CA VAL A 40 13.49 -35.53 27.61
C VAL A 40 14.10 -34.17 27.33
N THR A 41 13.96 -33.21 28.24
CA THR A 41 14.54 -31.86 28.07
C THR A 41 16.06 -31.89 27.98
N SER A 42 16.73 -32.69 28.82
CA SER A 42 18.19 -32.85 28.76
C SER A 42 18.68 -33.55 27.49
N THR A 43 17.95 -34.56 27.00
CA THR A 43 18.31 -35.27 25.76
C THR A 43 18.07 -34.39 24.52
N VAL A 44 16.99 -33.60 24.51
CA VAL A 44 16.70 -32.68 23.39
C VAL A 44 17.66 -31.50 23.38
N SER A 45 17.99 -30.93 24.54
CA SER A 45 18.96 -29.83 24.64
C SER A 45 20.36 -30.28 24.23
N SER A 46 20.80 -31.48 24.64
CA SER A 46 22.10 -32.02 24.25
C SER A 46 22.20 -32.25 22.74
N ARG A 47 21.14 -32.79 22.12
CA ARG A 47 21.06 -32.98 20.66
C ARG A 47 21.08 -31.65 19.90
N LEU A 48 20.41 -30.62 20.42
CA LEU A 48 20.42 -29.27 19.85
C LEU A 48 21.81 -28.61 19.96
N GLU A 49 22.50 -28.77 21.09
CA GLU A 49 23.86 -28.26 21.27
C GLU A 49 24.87 -28.99 20.38
N GLU A 50 24.73 -30.29 20.22
CA GLU A 50 25.56 -31.09 19.32
C GLU A 50 25.34 -30.67 17.85
N ALA A 51 24.07 -30.51 17.43
CA ALA A 51 23.74 -29.97 16.10
C ALA A 51 24.31 -28.56 15.91
N ARG A 52 24.25 -27.69 16.93
CA ARG A 52 24.82 -26.35 16.89
C ARG A 52 26.34 -26.34 16.75
N LYS A 53 27.04 -27.34 17.29
CA LYS A 53 28.50 -27.53 17.12
C LYS A 53 28.87 -28.06 15.73
N ILE A 54 27.98 -28.82 15.10
CA ILE A 54 28.21 -29.40 13.76
C ILE A 54 27.92 -28.37 12.66
N ILE A 55 27.07 -27.38 12.89
CA ILE A 55 26.85 -26.28 11.94
C ILE A 55 28.13 -25.42 11.93
N PRO A 56 28.92 -25.42 10.84
CA PRO A 56 30.03 -24.49 10.72
C PRO A 56 29.45 -23.08 10.76
N SER A 57 29.94 -22.25 11.68
CA SER A 57 29.67 -20.82 11.65
C SER A 57 30.42 -20.24 10.45
N VAL A 58 29.81 -20.34 9.28
CA VAL A 58 30.31 -19.65 8.08
C VAL A 58 30.08 -18.16 8.32
N LYS A 59 31.02 -17.53 9.00
CA LYS A 59 31.21 -16.09 8.92
C LYS A 59 31.71 -15.84 7.51
N LEU A 60 30.79 -15.49 6.62
CA LEU A 60 31.15 -14.87 5.35
C LEU A 60 31.75 -13.50 5.67
N ASP A 61 33.05 -13.50 5.94
CA ASP A 61 33.86 -12.30 5.94
C ASP A 61 34.04 -11.89 4.47
N TRP A 62 32.98 -11.32 3.89
CA TRP A 62 33.16 -10.52 2.69
C TRP A 62 34.19 -9.45 3.06
N PRO A 63 35.31 -9.31 2.31
CA PRO A 63 36.15 -8.15 2.45
C PRO A 63 35.33 -6.94 1.97
N ALA A 64 34.48 -6.42 2.84
CA ALA A 64 33.94 -5.10 2.70
C ALA A 64 35.18 -4.20 2.64
N PRO A 65 35.34 -3.36 1.60
CA PRO A 65 36.27 -2.27 1.69
C PRO A 65 35.81 -1.43 2.88
N TYR A 66 36.46 -1.64 4.03
CA TYR A 66 36.41 -0.76 5.17
C TYR A 66 36.63 0.65 4.59
N THR A 67 35.72 1.59 4.89
CA THR A 67 35.79 3.04 4.61
C THR A 67 35.16 3.65 3.36
N ARG A 68 34.28 2.99 2.59
CA ARG A 68 33.43 3.72 1.62
C ARG A 68 31.98 3.78 2.11
N ASP A 69 31.47 5.00 2.27
CA ASP A 69 30.03 5.25 2.43
C ASP A 69 29.29 4.53 1.28
N PRO A 70 28.36 3.60 1.56
CA PRO A 70 27.64 2.87 0.52
C PRO A 70 26.89 3.82 -0.43
N ARG A 71 26.53 5.02 0.02
CA ARG A 71 25.90 6.06 -0.80
C ARG A 71 26.78 6.52 -1.97
N ALA A 72 28.10 6.38 -1.87
CA ALA A 72 29.04 6.75 -2.92
C ALA A 72 28.93 5.88 -4.18
N ALA A 73 28.15 4.78 -4.14
CA ALA A 73 27.85 3.96 -5.31
C ALA A 73 26.82 4.63 -6.26
N PHE A 74 26.10 5.65 -5.79
CA PHE A 74 25.04 6.33 -6.54
C PHE A 74 25.43 7.75 -6.93
N ASN A 75 24.68 8.33 -7.87
CA ASN A 75 24.90 9.70 -8.30
C ASN A 75 24.35 10.69 -7.25
N SER A 76 25.24 11.47 -6.63
CA SER A 76 24.85 12.45 -5.60
C SER A 76 23.95 13.57 -6.13
N SER A 77 23.96 13.82 -7.44
CA SER A 77 23.14 14.87 -8.06
C SER A 77 21.69 14.47 -8.30
N LYS A 78 21.33 13.18 -8.17
CA LYS A 78 20.01 12.64 -8.52
C LYS A 78 19.32 12.00 -7.33
N LEU A 79 18.14 12.50 -6.99
CA LEU A 79 17.42 12.11 -5.79
C LEU A 79 15.93 11.91 -6.06
N ALA A 80 15.38 10.78 -5.66
CA ALA A 80 13.94 10.56 -5.53
C ALA A 80 13.51 10.84 -4.09
N LEU A 81 12.52 11.70 -3.90
CA LEU A 81 12.08 12.21 -2.61
C LEU A 81 10.61 11.86 -2.36
N LEU A 82 10.36 11.19 -1.24
CA LEU A 82 9.02 10.93 -0.71
C LEU A 82 8.90 11.50 0.69
N ILE A 83 7.86 12.29 0.95
CA ILE A 83 7.57 12.90 2.24
C ILE A 83 6.20 12.42 2.69
N GLU A 84 6.13 11.65 3.78
CA GLU A 84 4.87 11.14 4.29
C GLU A 84 4.92 10.86 5.81
N SER A 85 4.11 11.61 6.54
CA SER A 85 4.02 11.52 8.00
C SER A 85 3.10 10.41 8.48
N ARG A 86 2.18 9.91 7.64
CA ARG A 86 1.22 8.88 8.02
C ARG A 86 1.79 7.48 7.79
N PRO A 87 1.66 6.54 8.76
CA PRO A 87 2.08 5.16 8.57
C PRO A 87 1.07 4.41 7.69
N MET A 88 1.25 4.47 6.37
CA MET A 88 0.37 3.76 5.42
C MET A 88 0.98 2.42 4.99
N PRO A 89 0.15 1.37 4.84
CA PRO A 89 0.64 0.01 4.59
C PRO A 89 1.29 -0.14 3.20
N HIS A 90 0.86 0.64 2.21
CA HIS A 90 1.38 0.55 0.84
C HIS A 90 2.69 1.31 0.61
N LEU A 91 3.20 2.08 1.58
CA LEU A 91 4.46 2.83 1.40
C LEU A 91 5.66 1.93 1.11
N SER A 92 5.77 0.80 1.81
CA SER A 92 6.88 -0.14 1.58
C SER A 92 6.86 -0.73 0.16
N PRO A 93 5.75 -1.32 -0.33
CA PRO A 93 5.70 -1.79 -1.71
C PRO A 93 5.84 -0.66 -2.74
N LEU A 94 5.25 0.52 -2.50
CA LEU A 94 5.42 1.69 -3.37
C LEU A 94 6.89 2.09 -3.53
N MET A 95 7.62 2.24 -2.42
CA MET A 95 9.04 2.63 -2.46
C MET A 95 9.90 1.59 -3.19
N LEU A 96 9.63 0.30 -2.98
CA LEU A 96 10.35 -0.77 -3.66
C LEU A 96 10.07 -0.80 -5.16
N HIS A 97 8.82 -0.57 -5.56
CA HIS A 97 8.42 -0.43 -6.96
C HIS A 97 9.14 0.76 -7.60
N MET A 98 9.07 1.93 -6.98
CA MET A 98 9.74 3.14 -7.47
C MET A 98 11.25 2.94 -7.61
N MET A 99 11.91 2.26 -6.66
CA MET A 99 13.34 1.93 -6.75
C MET A 99 13.69 0.97 -7.89
N ALA A 100 12.74 0.13 -8.32
CA ALA A 100 12.93 -0.81 -9.41
C ALA A 100 12.74 -0.14 -10.79
N VAL A 101 11.83 0.84 -10.89
CA VAL A 101 11.52 1.55 -12.14
C VAL A 101 12.43 2.74 -12.39
N VAL A 102 12.75 3.52 -11.36
CA VAL A 102 13.65 4.68 -11.48
C VAL A 102 15.07 4.20 -11.82
N PRO A 103 15.82 4.91 -12.68
CA PRO A 103 17.16 4.48 -13.08
C PRO A 103 18.08 4.19 -11.88
N PRO A 104 18.94 3.16 -12.00
CA PRO A 104 19.66 2.59 -10.86
C PRO A 104 20.66 3.56 -10.21
N ASP A 105 21.07 4.61 -10.90
CA ASP A 105 21.99 5.64 -10.40
C ASP A 105 21.34 6.66 -9.45
N TRP A 106 20.01 6.72 -9.37
CA TRP A 106 19.28 7.61 -8.47
C TRP A 106 19.29 7.11 -7.03
N ARG A 107 19.39 8.02 -6.07
CA ARG A 107 19.21 7.70 -4.64
C ARG A 107 17.78 8.00 -4.21
N PHE A 108 17.34 7.42 -3.11
CA PHE A 108 16.03 7.64 -2.51
C PHE A 108 16.16 8.21 -1.10
N ILE A 109 15.32 9.19 -0.78
CA ILE A 109 15.13 9.65 0.60
C ILE A 109 13.64 9.60 0.92
N PHE A 110 13.34 8.98 2.06
CA PHE A 110 12.04 9.02 2.69
C PHE A 110 12.10 9.90 3.94
N ILE A 111 11.27 10.93 3.94
CA ILE A 111 11.06 11.81 5.10
C ILE A 111 9.73 11.43 5.74
N GLY A 112 9.76 11.03 7.01
CA GLY A 112 8.55 10.62 7.71
C GLY A 112 8.56 10.98 9.18
N SER A 113 7.40 10.79 9.81
CA SER A 113 7.27 10.79 11.27
C SER A 113 7.95 9.54 11.85
N ARG A 114 8.14 9.51 13.17
CA ARG A 114 8.67 8.33 13.86
C ARG A 114 7.82 7.10 13.60
N GLU A 115 6.50 7.25 13.61
CA GLU A 115 5.53 6.19 13.39
C GLU A 115 5.60 5.66 11.95
N SER A 116 5.70 6.57 10.98
CA SER A 116 5.79 6.23 9.55
C SER A 116 7.11 5.52 9.24
N ILE A 117 8.24 6.07 9.71
CA ILE A 117 9.57 5.44 9.58
C ILE A 117 9.60 4.08 10.26
N HIS A 118 9.02 3.96 11.47
CA HIS A 118 8.93 2.68 12.16
C HIS A 118 8.11 1.67 11.34
N SER A 119 6.99 2.08 10.74
CA SER A 119 6.19 1.20 9.88
C SER A 119 6.99 0.68 8.67
N VAL A 120 7.62 1.58 7.93
CA VAL A 120 8.39 1.27 6.71
C VAL A 120 9.65 0.45 7.01
N SER A 121 10.38 0.80 8.07
CA SER A 121 11.61 0.11 8.47
C SER A 121 11.41 -1.31 9.00
N ARG A 122 10.17 -1.78 9.21
CA ARG A 122 9.90 -3.19 9.55
C ARG A 122 10.11 -4.14 8.37
N ALA A 123 9.96 -3.65 7.14
CA ALA A 123 10.16 -4.47 5.95
C ALA A 123 11.66 -4.79 5.75
N TYR A 124 12.00 -6.07 5.61
CA TYR A 124 13.39 -6.51 5.41
C TYR A 124 13.98 -5.94 4.12
N SER A 125 13.18 -5.89 3.05
CA SER A 125 13.56 -5.32 1.76
C SER A 125 13.96 -3.84 1.89
N ILE A 126 13.21 -3.04 2.64
CA ILE A 126 13.55 -1.64 2.93
C ILE A 126 14.88 -1.55 3.68
N ARG A 127 15.08 -2.35 4.74
CA ARG A 127 16.35 -2.37 5.48
C ARG A 127 17.54 -2.71 4.57
N HIS A 128 17.35 -3.65 3.66
CA HIS A 128 18.38 -4.00 2.70
C HIS A 128 18.73 -2.79 1.80
N GLN A 129 17.73 -2.05 1.31
CA GLN A 129 17.96 -0.82 0.53
C GLN A 129 18.70 0.27 1.33
N GLN A 130 18.51 0.34 2.64
CA GLN A 130 19.28 1.22 3.52
C GLN A 130 20.74 0.77 3.67
N VAL A 131 20.98 -0.54 3.86
CA VAL A 131 22.33 -1.09 4.02
C VAL A 131 23.18 -0.86 2.76
N ILE A 132 22.59 -0.98 1.58
CA ILE A 132 23.30 -0.73 0.31
C ILE A 132 23.42 0.77 -0.02
N GLY A 133 22.84 1.67 0.79
CA GLY A 133 22.90 3.12 0.59
C GLY A 133 21.96 3.68 -0.47
N LYS A 134 21.03 2.88 -1.01
CA LYS A 134 20.04 3.30 -2.02
C LYS A 134 18.94 4.15 -1.41
N LEU A 135 18.53 3.83 -0.18
CA LEU A 135 17.45 4.49 0.55
C LEU A 135 17.94 5.05 1.90
N ASP A 136 17.64 6.31 2.17
CA ASP A 136 17.71 6.84 3.53
C ASP A 136 16.30 7.08 4.09
N LEU A 137 16.12 6.73 5.37
CA LEU A 137 14.93 7.10 6.15
C LEU A 137 15.35 8.20 7.12
N MET A 138 14.66 9.34 7.10
CA MET A 138 15.02 10.47 7.95
C MET A 138 13.81 11.17 8.58
N GLU A 139 14.00 11.59 9.83
CA GLU A 139 13.11 12.51 10.54
C GLU A 139 13.71 13.91 10.44
N LEU A 140 12.89 14.91 10.13
CA LEU A 140 13.37 16.30 10.06
C LEU A 140 13.56 16.87 11.47
N PRO A 141 14.63 17.63 11.71
CA PRO A 141 14.77 18.35 12.97
C PRO A 141 13.81 19.54 13.03
N LEU A 142 13.59 20.01 14.26
CA LEU A 142 12.92 21.29 14.50
C LEU A 142 13.70 22.43 13.80
N PRO A 143 13.02 23.44 13.22
CA PRO A 143 11.59 23.75 13.37
C PRO A 143 10.67 23.18 12.28
N TRP A 144 11.16 22.33 11.37
CA TRP A 144 10.32 21.81 10.30
C TRP A 144 9.31 20.79 10.81
N SER A 145 8.11 20.85 10.24
CA SER A 145 7.02 19.91 10.44
C SER A 145 6.63 19.30 9.10
N ILE A 146 6.02 18.12 9.14
CA ILE A 146 5.38 17.46 7.98
C ILE A 146 4.00 16.90 8.37
N ALA A 147 3.41 17.41 9.45
CA ALA A 147 2.14 16.92 9.98
C ALA A 147 0.95 17.28 9.08
N SER A 148 1.02 18.43 8.41
CA SER A 148 -0.01 18.92 7.49
C SER A 148 0.51 19.12 6.07
N ARG A 149 -0.40 19.18 5.08
CA ARG A 149 -0.06 19.52 3.69
C ARG A 149 0.66 20.88 3.61
N GLU A 150 0.21 21.88 4.37
CA GLU A 150 0.85 23.20 4.43
C GLU A 150 2.27 23.13 5.00
N ASP A 151 2.53 22.30 6.02
CA ASP A 151 3.88 22.16 6.55
C ASP A 151 4.86 21.62 5.50
N VAL A 152 4.39 20.68 4.66
CA VAL A 152 5.17 20.18 3.53
C VAL A 152 5.41 21.30 2.50
N PHE A 153 4.42 22.14 2.21
CA PHE A 153 4.60 23.29 1.33
C PHE A 153 5.62 24.30 1.87
N ARG A 154 5.60 24.58 3.18
CA ARG A 154 6.59 25.44 3.84
C ARG A 154 7.99 24.86 3.75
N LEU A 155 8.14 23.56 3.98
CA LEU A 155 9.42 22.87 3.83
C LEU A 155 9.96 22.97 2.39
N LEU A 156 9.14 22.67 1.38
CA LEU A 156 9.55 22.67 -0.03
C LEU A 156 9.84 24.07 -0.57
N THR A 157 9.36 25.12 0.09
CA THR A 157 9.64 26.53 -0.22
C THR A 157 10.71 27.17 0.67
N ASP A 158 11.37 26.40 1.53
CA ASP A 158 12.48 26.86 2.37
C ASP A 158 13.82 26.59 1.68
N SER A 159 14.64 27.62 1.47
CA SER A 159 15.96 27.47 0.83
C SER A 159 16.90 26.60 1.65
N ARG A 160 16.80 26.65 2.98
CA ARG A 160 17.63 25.87 3.92
C ARG A 160 17.47 24.37 3.72
N PHE A 161 16.29 23.91 3.31
CA PHE A 161 16.07 22.50 2.99
C PHE A 161 16.99 22.04 1.86
N TYR A 162 17.14 22.84 0.81
CA TYR A 162 18.02 22.48 -0.30
C TYR A 162 19.49 22.66 0.04
N ASP A 163 19.84 23.72 0.76
CA ASP A 163 21.23 24.09 1.07
C ASP A 163 21.87 23.24 2.16
N GLU A 164 21.13 22.95 3.23
CA GLU A 164 21.64 22.23 4.39
C GLU A 164 21.38 20.72 4.28
N PHE A 165 20.19 20.30 3.80
CA PHE A 165 19.77 18.90 3.81
C PHE A 165 20.08 18.15 2.51
N LEU A 166 20.03 18.84 1.37
CA LEU A 166 20.24 18.25 0.05
C LEU A 166 21.46 18.84 -0.68
N PRO A 167 22.65 18.89 -0.05
CA PRO A 167 23.83 19.47 -0.68
C PRO A 167 24.24 18.66 -1.91
N GLY A 168 24.52 19.35 -3.02
CA GLY A 168 24.98 18.73 -4.27
C GLY A 168 23.91 18.01 -5.09
N VAL A 169 22.65 17.99 -4.64
CA VAL A 169 21.52 17.50 -5.43
C VAL A 169 21.15 18.53 -6.48
N GLU A 170 21.03 18.10 -7.74
CA GLU A 170 20.59 18.94 -8.87
C GLU A 170 19.20 18.53 -9.35
N TRP A 171 18.87 17.23 -9.29
CA TRP A 171 17.63 16.65 -9.78
C TRP A 171 16.86 15.98 -8.66
N ILE A 172 15.61 16.41 -8.47
CA ILE A 172 14.67 15.81 -7.52
C ILE A 172 13.48 15.23 -8.30
N LEU A 173 13.27 13.92 -8.21
CA LEU A 173 11.98 13.31 -8.51
C LEU A 173 11.17 13.32 -7.22
N LYS A 174 10.25 14.27 -7.10
CA LYS A 174 9.28 14.27 -6.00
C LYS A 174 8.13 13.36 -6.39
N TYR A 175 7.77 12.44 -5.49
CA TYR A 175 6.57 11.62 -5.62
C TYR A 175 5.84 11.55 -4.27
N GLU A 176 4.53 11.41 -4.31
CA GLU A 176 3.68 11.23 -3.13
C GLU A 176 3.23 9.78 -2.96
N HIS A 177 2.56 9.50 -1.84
CA HIS A 177 2.00 8.20 -1.53
C HIS A 177 0.96 7.67 -2.53
N ASP A 178 0.39 8.56 -3.32
CA ASP A 178 -0.65 8.35 -4.32
C ASP A 178 -0.12 8.66 -5.73
N SER A 179 1.20 8.54 -5.91
CA SER A 179 1.90 8.71 -7.18
C SER A 179 2.71 7.47 -7.51
N ILE A 180 2.74 7.08 -8.79
CA ILE A 180 3.48 5.90 -9.23
C ILE A 180 4.03 6.04 -10.66
N LEU A 181 5.22 5.50 -10.90
CA LEU A 181 5.79 5.36 -12.24
C LEU A 181 5.45 4.00 -12.84
N CYS A 182 5.26 3.96 -14.15
CA CYS A 182 4.86 2.75 -14.86
C CYS A 182 6.08 1.99 -15.38
N ALA A 183 6.24 0.73 -14.98
CA ALA A 183 7.33 -0.14 -15.42
C ALA A 183 7.26 -0.45 -16.93
N ASN A 184 6.07 -0.33 -17.53
CA ASN A 184 5.84 -0.52 -18.97
C ASN A 184 6.11 0.75 -19.80
N SER A 185 6.57 1.84 -19.17
CA SER A 185 6.91 3.05 -19.90
C SER A 185 8.06 2.79 -20.88
N GLU A 186 7.91 3.27 -22.12
CA GLU A 186 8.93 3.14 -23.17
C GLU A 186 10.13 4.07 -22.95
N THR A 187 10.05 4.91 -21.92
CA THR A 187 10.94 6.04 -21.68
C THR A 187 11.53 5.98 -20.29
N SER A 188 12.71 6.57 -20.11
CA SER A 188 13.41 6.60 -18.84
C SER A 188 13.32 7.96 -18.19
N LEU A 189 13.32 8.02 -16.85
CA LEU A 189 13.37 9.28 -16.11
C LEU A 189 14.52 10.20 -16.56
N ASN A 190 15.64 9.58 -16.94
CA ASN A 190 16.83 10.30 -17.38
C ASN A 190 16.62 11.09 -18.68
N ASP A 191 15.61 10.71 -19.48
CA ASP A 191 15.29 11.40 -20.74
C ASP A 191 14.73 12.80 -20.47
N TRP A 192 14.16 13.07 -19.28
CA TRP A 192 13.61 14.38 -18.91
C TRP A 192 14.59 15.31 -18.18
N LEU A 193 15.84 14.90 -17.94
CA LEU A 193 16.84 15.74 -17.25
C LEU A 193 17.27 16.99 -18.04
N HIS A 194 16.68 17.24 -19.21
CA HIS A 194 16.85 18.50 -19.93
C HIS A 194 15.79 19.55 -19.59
N TRP A 195 14.74 19.18 -18.86
CA TRP A 195 13.70 20.06 -18.33
C TRP A 195 14.06 20.54 -16.94
N ASP A 196 13.79 21.80 -16.59
CA ASP A 196 13.99 22.30 -15.23
C ASP A 196 12.82 21.95 -14.30
N TRP A 197 11.62 21.77 -14.86
CA TRP A 197 10.44 21.28 -14.15
C TRP A 197 9.49 20.55 -15.10
N ALA A 198 9.08 19.34 -14.73
CA ALA A 198 8.14 18.51 -15.49
C ALA A 198 7.25 17.70 -14.54
N GLY A 199 5.95 17.62 -14.83
CA GLY A 199 4.95 16.89 -14.04
C GLY A 199 3.69 16.62 -14.86
N ALA A 200 2.52 16.71 -14.22
CA ALA A 200 1.23 16.60 -14.89
C ALA A 200 0.62 17.99 -15.19
N PRO A 201 -0.05 18.16 -16.33
CA PRO A 201 -0.96 19.30 -16.57
C PRO A 201 -2.28 19.13 -15.79
N ARG A 202 -2.84 20.25 -15.32
CA ARG A 202 -4.21 20.27 -14.74
C ARG A 202 -5.30 20.40 -15.80
N ILE A 203 -4.99 21.14 -16.86
CA ILE A 203 -5.89 21.41 -17.98
C ILE A 203 -5.13 21.27 -19.30
N GLU A 204 -5.84 21.04 -20.41
CA GLU A 204 -5.21 20.78 -21.72
C GLU A 204 -4.33 21.95 -22.21
N ASP A 205 -4.74 23.19 -21.94
CA ASP A 205 -4.02 24.42 -22.32
C ASP A 205 -3.19 24.99 -21.15
N ASP A 206 -2.72 24.13 -20.25
CA ASP A 206 -1.96 24.58 -19.09
C ASP A 206 -0.62 25.19 -19.52
N ARG A 207 -0.31 26.36 -18.96
CA ARG A 207 0.98 27.03 -19.18
C ARG A 207 2.08 26.43 -18.31
N PHE A 208 1.70 25.61 -17.34
CA PHE A 208 2.59 24.97 -16.39
C PHE A 208 2.12 23.55 -16.06
N SER A 209 2.77 22.55 -16.65
CA SER A 209 2.46 21.13 -16.44
C SER A 209 3.35 20.55 -15.36
N GLY A 210 3.21 21.06 -14.14
CA GLY A 210 4.14 20.81 -13.05
C GLY A 210 3.50 20.45 -11.73
N ASN A 211 2.35 19.79 -11.73
CA ASN A 211 1.66 19.37 -10.50
C ASN A 211 2.59 18.69 -9.49
N GLY A 212 2.33 18.98 -8.20
CA GLY A 212 3.23 18.63 -7.12
C GLY A 212 3.38 17.14 -6.87
N GLY A 213 2.32 16.34 -7.10
CA GLY A 213 2.24 14.94 -6.69
C GLY A 213 3.35 14.06 -7.24
N LEU A 214 3.60 14.14 -8.56
CA LEU A 214 4.69 13.42 -9.24
C LEU A 214 5.38 14.38 -10.22
N SER A 215 6.57 14.86 -9.85
CA SER A 215 7.27 15.87 -10.62
C SER A 215 8.79 15.71 -10.59
N LEU A 216 9.43 15.94 -11.73
CA LEU A 216 10.86 16.17 -11.85
C LEU A 216 11.15 17.66 -11.66
N ARG A 217 12.09 17.97 -10.78
CA ARG A 217 12.41 19.33 -10.36
C ARG A 217 13.92 19.54 -10.33
N ARG A 218 14.36 20.68 -10.87
CA ARG A 218 15.76 21.08 -10.86
C ARG A 218 16.07 22.04 -9.71
N VAL A 219 16.98 21.63 -8.84
CA VAL A 219 17.28 22.35 -7.59
C VAL A 219 17.95 23.69 -7.85
N SER A 220 18.82 23.81 -8.86
CA SER A 220 19.42 25.10 -9.23
C SER A 220 18.39 26.16 -9.61
N VAL A 221 17.29 25.76 -10.26
CA VAL A 221 16.19 26.66 -10.62
C VAL A 221 15.31 26.98 -9.41
N ILE A 222 15.02 26.00 -8.56
CA ILE A 222 14.33 26.23 -7.28
C ILE A 222 15.10 27.25 -6.43
N ARG A 223 16.40 27.04 -6.24
CA ARG A 223 17.29 27.96 -5.52
C ARG A 223 17.28 29.35 -6.11
N ARG A 224 17.29 29.47 -7.45
CA ARG A 224 17.20 30.77 -8.12
C ARG A 224 15.91 31.49 -7.71
N ILE A 225 14.76 30.82 -7.74
CA ILE A 225 13.47 31.42 -7.35
C ILE A 225 13.46 31.82 -5.87
N LEU A 226 13.87 30.91 -4.98
CA LEU A 226 13.92 31.15 -3.54
C LEU A 226 14.91 32.26 -3.15
N GLY A 227 15.90 32.52 -4.00
CA GLY A 227 16.87 33.61 -3.80
C GLY A 227 16.29 35.02 -3.98
N PHE A 228 15.18 35.18 -4.71
CA PHE A 228 14.55 36.49 -4.93
C PHE A 228 13.07 36.57 -4.52
N GLN A 229 12.42 35.45 -4.18
CA GLN A 229 11.07 35.43 -3.63
C GLN A 229 10.92 34.42 -2.51
N ALA A 230 10.07 34.77 -1.53
CA ALA A 230 9.66 33.87 -0.47
C ALA A 230 8.15 33.66 -0.57
N ARG A 231 7.70 32.43 -0.31
CA ARG A 231 6.29 32.10 -0.20
C ARG A 231 5.76 32.55 1.17
N PHE A 232 4.56 33.12 1.21
CA PHE A 232 3.87 33.40 2.47
C PHE A 232 3.24 32.14 3.04
N ASN A 233 3.29 31.97 4.36
CA ASN A 233 2.63 30.86 5.04
C ASN A 233 1.11 30.88 4.80
N ASP A 234 0.50 29.70 4.71
CA ASP A 234 -0.96 29.50 4.55
C ASP A 234 -1.52 30.21 3.30
N SER A 235 -0.70 30.33 2.26
CA SER A 235 -1.09 30.90 0.97
C SER A 235 -1.42 29.80 -0.04
N GLU A 236 -1.05 30.02 -1.30
CA GLU A 236 -1.24 29.05 -2.38
C GLU A 236 -0.38 27.78 -2.16
N PRO A 237 -0.79 26.63 -2.73
CA PRO A 237 0.01 25.41 -2.78
C PRO A 237 1.40 25.64 -3.37
N GLU A 238 2.39 24.86 -2.92
CA GLU A 238 3.79 25.04 -3.31
C GLU A 238 4.03 24.94 -4.82
N ASP A 239 3.41 23.97 -5.47
CA ASP A 239 3.55 23.72 -6.90
C ASP A 239 2.90 24.83 -7.74
N GLU A 240 1.73 25.35 -7.33
CA GLU A 240 1.11 26.54 -7.92
C GLU A 240 1.98 27.79 -7.73
N TRP A 241 2.54 27.95 -6.52
CA TRP A 241 3.44 29.04 -6.20
C TRP A 241 4.66 29.03 -7.12
N PHE A 242 5.34 27.90 -7.26
CA PHE A 242 6.47 27.76 -8.17
C PHE A 242 6.05 27.92 -9.63
N GLY A 243 4.92 27.35 -10.03
CA GLY A 243 4.43 27.40 -11.42
C GLY A 243 4.31 28.83 -11.96
N LYS A 244 3.72 29.74 -11.16
CA LYS A 244 3.60 31.16 -11.52
C LYS A 244 4.95 31.85 -11.77
N ARG A 245 6.01 31.40 -11.09
CA ARG A 245 7.35 31.99 -11.12
C ARG A 245 8.24 31.35 -12.17
N LEU A 246 8.13 30.03 -12.33
CA LEU A 246 8.84 29.23 -13.33
C LEU A 246 8.45 29.65 -14.74
N TRP A 247 7.16 29.88 -14.99
CA TRP A 247 6.67 30.32 -16.30
C TRP A 247 7.33 31.61 -16.81
N VAL A 248 7.56 32.58 -15.92
CA VAL A 248 8.14 33.88 -16.29
C VAL A 248 9.67 33.91 -16.17
N LEU A 249 10.30 32.82 -15.72
CA LEU A 249 11.72 32.79 -15.42
C LEU A 249 12.55 32.68 -16.71
N PRO A 250 13.41 33.66 -17.04
CA PRO A 250 14.18 33.62 -18.27
C PRO A 250 15.16 32.44 -18.29
N GLY A 251 15.12 31.66 -19.38
CA GLY A 251 16.00 30.52 -19.63
C GLY A 251 15.59 29.21 -18.95
N ALA A 252 14.50 29.21 -18.19
CA ALA A 252 13.95 27.98 -17.61
C ALA A 252 13.17 27.18 -18.66
N ARG A 253 13.40 25.87 -18.73
CA ARG A 253 12.64 24.93 -19.55
C ARG A 253 11.62 24.25 -18.67
N VAL A 254 10.35 24.59 -18.87
CA VAL A 254 9.26 24.13 -18.02
C VAL A 254 8.23 23.43 -18.91
N ALA A 255 7.80 22.25 -18.51
CA ALA A 255 6.76 21.51 -19.22
C ALA A 255 5.48 22.35 -19.30
N SER A 256 4.84 22.35 -20.46
CA SER A 256 3.59 23.08 -20.71
C SER A 256 2.67 22.26 -21.59
N LYS A 257 1.36 22.29 -21.29
CA LYS A 257 0.37 21.41 -21.94
C LYS A 257 0.81 19.95 -21.84
N LEU A 258 0.80 19.23 -22.95
CA LEU A 258 1.33 17.88 -23.06
C LEU A 258 2.84 17.84 -23.39
N ASP A 259 3.44 18.97 -23.76
CA ASP A 259 4.87 19.01 -24.10
C ASP A 259 5.72 19.01 -22.82
N GLY A 260 6.53 17.96 -22.67
CA GLY A 260 7.29 17.71 -21.46
C GLY A 260 6.47 17.15 -20.28
N ALA A 261 5.17 16.88 -20.46
CA ALA A 261 4.37 16.21 -19.44
C ALA A 261 4.85 14.75 -19.29
N ILE A 262 5.12 14.33 -18.05
CA ILE A 262 5.58 12.97 -17.75
C ILE A 262 4.48 12.08 -17.19
N THR A 263 3.42 12.68 -16.65
CA THR A 263 2.46 12.00 -15.79
C THR A 263 1.05 12.46 -16.03
N ILE A 264 0.09 11.57 -15.75
CA ILE A 264 -1.34 11.88 -15.77
C ILE A 264 -1.84 12.20 -14.37
N GLU A 265 -2.63 13.26 -14.27
CA GLU A 265 -3.49 13.55 -13.12
C GLU A 265 -4.91 13.85 -13.61
N ASP A 266 -5.07 14.97 -14.31
CA ASP A 266 -6.38 15.46 -14.79
C ASP A 266 -6.53 15.45 -16.32
N VAL A 267 -5.42 15.41 -17.06
CA VAL A 267 -5.42 15.36 -18.53
C VAL A 267 -4.85 14.02 -18.98
N TYR A 268 -5.61 13.33 -19.82
CA TYR A 268 -5.19 12.04 -20.38
C TYR A 268 -4.07 12.24 -21.42
N MET A 269 -3.08 11.35 -21.37
CA MET A 269 -2.11 11.17 -22.45
C MET A 269 -1.90 9.68 -22.66
N GLU A 270 -1.56 9.30 -23.89
CA GLU A 270 -1.26 7.90 -24.18
C GLU A 270 0.08 7.50 -23.56
N ARG A 271 0.10 6.37 -22.85
CA ARG A 271 1.31 5.71 -22.32
C ARG A 271 2.25 6.66 -21.56
N PRO A 272 1.79 7.29 -20.46
CA PRO A 272 2.61 8.19 -19.66
C PRO A 272 3.75 7.44 -18.95
N MET A 273 4.71 8.19 -18.42
CA MET A 273 5.74 7.63 -17.56
C MET A 273 5.19 7.27 -16.16
N GLY A 274 4.12 7.94 -15.72
CA GLY A 274 3.47 7.64 -14.45
C GLY A 274 2.11 8.30 -14.26
N TYR A 275 1.54 8.08 -13.08
CA TYR A 275 0.24 8.61 -12.67
C TYR A 275 0.35 9.24 -11.28
N HIS A 276 -0.33 10.35 -11.11
CA HIS A 276 -0.64 10.91 -9.80
C HIS A 276 -2.16 10.81 -9.60
N VAL A 277 -2.57 9.94 -8.68
CA VAL A 277 -3.96 9.59 -8.47
C VAL A 277 -4.44 10.21 -7.17
N ARG A 278 -4.96 11.43 -7.27
CA ARG A 278 -5.33 12.25 -6.10
C ARG A 278 -6.05 11.46 -5.02
N GLU A 279 -5.50 11.55 -3.81
CA GLU A 279 -6.08 10.97 -2.59
C GLU A 279 -6.27 9.45 -2.68
N GLY A 280 -5.42 8.76 -3.45
CA GLY A 280 -5.49 7.30 -3.60
C GLY A 280 -6.72 6.82 -4.37
N GLY A 281 -7.34 7.71 -5.16
CA GLY A 281 -8.48 7.38 -6.01
C GLY A 281 -9.85 7.75 -5.47
N SER A 282 -9.95 8.47 -4.35
CA SER A 282 -11.24 9.00 -3.88
C SER A 282 -11.73 10.22 -4.67
N ASN A 283 -10.83 10.90 -5.39
CA ASN A 283 -11.13 12.10 -6.16
C ASN A 283 -10.54 11.98 -7.57
N LEU A 284 -11.21 11.19 -8.42
CA LEU A 284 -10.78 10.93 -9.79
C LEU A 284 -11.46 11.89 -10.77
N ASN A 285 -10.69 12.36 -11.74
CA ASN A 285 -11.21 13.16 -12.84
C ASN A 285 -12.04 12.29 -13.80
N GLU A 286 -13.32 12.63 -13.99
CA GLU A 286 -14.24 11.90 -14.86
C GLU A 286 -13.72 11.78 -16.30
N LYS A 287 -13.03 12.81 -16.81
CA LYS A 287 -12.47 12.79 -18.18
C LYS A 287 -11.40 11.72 -18.36
N VAL A 288 -10.67 11.37 -17.31
CA VAL A 288 -9.62 10.36 -17.36
C VAL A 288 -10.16 8.99 -16.94
N TRP A 289 -11.04 8.96 -15.94
CA TRP A 289 -11.41 7.73 -15.23
C TRP A 289 -12.86 7.26 -15.44
N GLY A 290 -13.74 8.06 -16.04
CA GLY A 290 -15.16 7.70 -16.18
C GLY A 290 -15.38 6.48 -17.08
N GLU A 291 -14.76 6.47 -18.25
CA GLU A 291 -14.93 5.40 -19.23
C GLU A 291 -14.30 4.07 -18.79
N ALA A 292 -15.10 3.01 -18.73
CA ALA A 292 -14.64 1.67 -18.37
C ALA A 292 -13.55 1.12 -19.30
N ALA A 293 -13.66 1.43 -20.60
CA ALA A 293 -12.67 1.02 -21.60
C ALA A 293 -11.30 1.68 -21.35
N ARG A 294 -11.29 2.99 -21.07
CA ARG A 294 -10.07 3.74 -20.74
C ARG A 294 -9.44 3.26 -19.43
N ARG A 295 -10.25 3.02 -18.40
CA ARG A 295 -9.76 2.42 -17.14
C ARG A 295 -9.07 1.08 -17.39
N ARG A 296 -9.67 0.20 -18.21
CA ARG A 296 -9.06 -1.08 -18.57
C ARG A 296 -7.70 -0.89 -19.24
N GLU A 297 -7.61 0.00 -20.23
CA GLU A 297 -6.35 0.31 -20.90
C GLU A 297 -5.29 0.83 -19.94
N ILE A 298 -5.65 1.76 -19.05
CA ILE A 298 -4.77 2.31 -18.02
C ILE A 298 -4.23 1.20 -17.09
N PHE A 299 -5.10 0.30 -16.62
CA PHE A 299 -4.69 -0.79 -15.72
C PHE A 299 -3.91 -1.90 -16.42
N GLU A 300 -4.17 -2.16 -17.70
CA GLU A 300 -3.36 -3.07 -18.52
C GLU A 300 -1.98 -2.49 -18.79
N TYR A 301 -1.89 -1.18 -19.01
CA TYR A 301 -0.63 -0.47 -19.23
C TYR A 301 0.20 -0.33 -17.95
N CYS A 302 -0.44 0.01 -16.83
CA CYS A 302 0.21 0.32 -15.55
C CYS A 302 -0.48 -0.43 -14.38
N PRO A 303 -0.34 -1.78 -14.30
CA PRO A 303 -0.98 -2.61 -13.29
C PRO A 303 -0.58 -2.26 -11.84
N GLU A 304 0.58 -1.62 -11.64
CA GLU A 304 1.08 -1.14 -10.35
C GLU A 304 0.21 -0.05 -9.73
N LEU A 305 -0.69 0.60 -10.48
CA LEU A 305 -1.70 1.52 -9.93
C LEU A 305 -2.49 0.88 -8.78
N SER A 306 -2.65 -0.45 -8.80
CA SER A 306 -3.23 -1.25 -7.72
C SER A 306 -2.53 -1.13 -6.38
N ILE A 307 -1.27 -0.67 -6.33
CA ILE A 307 -0.52 -0.43 -5.08
C ILE A 307 -1.03 0.83 -4.37
N ILE A 308 -1.41 1.86 -5.13
CA ILE A 308 -1.74 3.19 -4.60
C ILE A 308 -3.25 3.49 -4.60
N MET A 309 -4.03 2.76 -5.39
CA MET A 309 -5.48 2.96 -5.51
C MET A 309 -6.27 2.04 -4.60
N ASP A 310 -7.30 2.59 -3.95
CA ASP A 310 -8.32 1.79 -3.26
C ASP A 310 -9.32 1.19 -4.27
N MET A 311 -8.94 0.08 -4.88
CA MET A 311 -9.74 -0.58 -5.90
C MET A 311 -10.80 -1.50 -5.28
N LYS A 312 -12.04 -1.37 -5.77
CA LYS A 312 -13.10 -2.35 -5.51
C LYS A 312 -13.04 -3.48 -6.51
N LEU A 313 -13.48 -4.66 -6.08
CA LEU A 313 -13.52 -5.83 -6.96
C LEU A 313 -14.75 -5.79 -7.85
N GLU A 314 -14.65 -6.32 -9.06
CA GLU A 314 -15.78 -6.43 -10.00
C GLU A 314 -16.99 -7.16 -9.41
N ARG A 315 -16.77 -8.12 -8.50
CA ARG A 315 -17.84 -8.82 -7.77
C ARG A 315 -18.59 -7.96 -6.76
N GLU A 316 -18.03 -6.82 -6.36
CA GLU A 316 -18.61 -5.85 -5.44
C GLU A 316 -19.40 -4.76 -6.18
N ARG A 317 -19.42 -4.81 -7.51
CA ARG A 317 -20.21 -3.92 -8.36
C ARG A 317 -21.69 -4.19 -8.18
N CYS A 318 -22.49 -3.13 -8.15
CA CYS A 318 -23.93 -3.25 -8.08
C CYS A 318 -24.50 -3.83 -9.39
N PRO A 319 -25.55 -4.67 -9.36
CA PRO A 319 -26.13 -5.24 -10.59
C PRO A 319 -26.71 -4.22 -11.57
N ASP A 320 -27.06 -3.03 -11.06
CA ASP A 320 -27.64 -1.90 -11.80
C ASP A 320 -26.59 -0.86 -12.23
N ASP A 321 -25.29 -1.16 -12.10
CA ASP A 321 -24.19 -0.31 -12.54
C ASP A 321 -23.96 -0.45 -14.05
N ASP A 322 -23.84 0.68 -14.76
CA ASP A 322 -23.62 0.74 -16.21
C ASP A 322 -22.18 0.43 -16.65
N GLY A 323 -21.30 0.22 -15.67
CA GLY A 323 -19.87 -0.01 -15.82
C GLY A 323 -19.02 1.25 -15.83
N ASN A 324 -19.61 2.44 -16.00
CA ASN A 324 -18.94 3.73 -15.92
C ASN A 324 -19.05 4.37 -14.53
N GLY A 325 -19.75 3.72 -13.60
CA GLY A 325 -19.96 4.18 -12.23
C GLY A 325 -21.32 4.86 -12.02
N ASP A 326 -22.15 4.93 -13.07
CA ASP A 326 -23.52 5.37 -12.97
C ASP A 326 -24.44 4.17 -12.72
N ARG A 327 -25.46 4.38 -11.90
CA ARG A 327 -26.51 3.39 -11.71
C ARG A 327 -27.57 3.67 -12.75
N THR A 328 -27.89 2.69 -13.58
CA THR A 328 -29.09 2.77 -14.42
C THR A 328 -30.29 3.00 -13.48
N PRO A 329 -31.19 3.95 -13.77
CA PRO A 329 -32.46 4.00 -13.06
C PRO A 329 -33.08 2.62 -13.28
N ALA A 330 -33.17 1.82 -12.23
CA ALA A 330 -34.03 0.66 -12.31
C ALA A 330 -35.41 1.20 -12.66
N ASP A 331 -36.04 0.69 -13.71
CA ASP A 331 -37.48 0.83 -13.90
C ASP A 331 -38.13 0.18 -12.67
N VAL A 332 -38.25 0.95 -11.59
CA VAL A 332 -39.02 0.55 -10.43
C VAL A 332 -40.47 0.73 -10.85
N GLU A 333 -40.97 -0.22 -11.62
CA GLU A 333 -42.39 -0.50 -11.72
C GLU A 333 -42.80 -0.99 -10.32
N VAL A 334 -43.03 -0.03 -9.41
CA VAL A 334 -43.75 -0.29 -8.17
C VAL A 334 -45.18 -0.63 -8.60
N THR A 335 -45.40 -1.88 -8.96
CA THR A 335 -46.75 -2.45 -9.02
C THR A 335 -47.21 -2.62 -7.57
N THR A 336 -47.63 -1.51 -6.96
CA THR A 336 -48.51 -1.55 -5.79
C THR A 336 -49.83 -2.14 -6.26
N SER A 337 -49.93 -3.48 -6.25
CA SER A 337 -51.20 -4.17 -6.29
C SER A 337 -51.89 -3.97 -4.92
N VAL A 338 -52.48 -2.80 -4.72
CA VAL A 338 -53.49 -2.63 -3.68
C VAL A 338 -54.77 -3.24 -4.25
N LEU A 339 -55.16 -4.39 -3.72
CA LEU A 339 -56.53 -4.87 -3.87
C LEU A 339 -57.43 -3.91 -3.08
N GLU A 340 -58.08 -2.98 -3.77
CA GLU A 340 -59.24 -2.27 -3.22
C GLU A 340 -60.52 -2.88 -3.79
N GLU A 341 -61.31 -3.50 -2.90
CA GLU A 341 -62.75 -3.59 -3.11
C GLU A 341 -63.33 -2.18 -3.19
N ASN A 342 -64.14 -1.96 -4.23
CA ASN A 342 -65.01 -0.82 -4.49
C ASN A 342 -64.34 0.40 -5.16
N GLY A 343 -64.63 0.52 -6.46
CA GLY A 343 -64.13 1.57 -7.32
C GLY A 343 -64.59 2.98 -6.95
N ASN A 344 -63.64 3.91 -6.99
CA ASN A 344 -63.75 5.13 -7.77
C ASN A 344 -62.35 5.72 -7.99
N ALA A 345 -62.00 6.07 -9.22
CA ALA A 345 -60.69 6.63 -9.55
C ALA A 345 -60.60 8.09 -9.09
N LYS A 346 -59.62 8.39 -8.24
CA LYS A 346 -59.19 9.77 -7.97
C LYS A 346 -57.68 9.84 -8.04
N MET A 347 -57.17 10.60 -9.00
CA MET A 347 -55.74 10.84 -9.19
C MET A 347 -55.30 11.81 -8.08
N VAL A 348 -54.56 11.30 -7.09
CA VAL A 348 -53.90 12.12 -6.07
C VAL A 348 -52.39 12.00 -6.32
N LEU A 349 -51.80 13.12 -6.73
CA LEU A 349 -50.36 13.28 -6.88
C LEU A 349 -49.82 13.72 -5.51
N ASP A 350 -49.35 12.78 -4.69
CA ASP A 350 -48.63 13.11 -3.47
C ASP A 350 -47.14 12.74 -3.62
N ASN A 351 -46.30 13.77 -3.43
CA ASN A 351 -44.85 13.67 -3.29
C ASN A 351 -44.51 12.76 -2.10
N VAL A 352 -43.94 11.58 -2.35
CA VAL A 352 -43.35 10.76 -1.31
C VAL A 352 -41.84 10.80 -1.45
N GLU A 353 -41.20 11.45 -0.48
CA GLU A 353 -39.75 11.48 -0.31
C GLU A 353 -39.28 10.09 0.12
N ALA A 354 -38.73 9.32 -0.82
CA ALA A 354 -38.25 7.97 -0.59
C ALA A 354 -37.00 8.01 0.31
N THR A 355 -37.15 7.62 1.58
CA THR A 355 -36.02 7.40 2.48
C THR A 355 -35.28 6.13 2.06
N LEU A 356 -34.26 6.27 1.22
CA LEU A 356 -33.37 5.17 0.85
C LEU A 356 -32.57 4.72 2.08
N GLN A 357 -32.92 3.57 2.66
CA GLN A 357 -32.05 2.93 3.64
C GLN A 357 -30.85 2.29 2.93
N PRO A 358 -29.64 2.40 3.49
CA PRO A 358 -28.45 1.78 2.90
C PRO A 358 -28.61 0.25 2.87
N PRO A 359 -28.12 -0.42 1.81
CA PRO A 359 -28.16 -1.88 1.72
C PRO A 359 -27.37 -2.49 2.87
N GLN A 360 -27.92 -3.56 3.47
CA GLN A 360 -27.23 -4.28 4.53
C GLN A 360 -25.94 -4.94 3.99
N PRO A 361 -24.86 -4.96 4.77
CA PRO A 361 -23.63 -5.61 4.37
C PRO A 361 -23.86 -7.10 4.10
N PRO A 362 -23.14 -7.70 3.14
CA PRO A 362 -23.27 -9.11 2.85
C PRO A 362 -22.90 -9.95 4.09
N PRO A 363 -23.55 -11.11 4.29
CA PRO A 363 -23.22 -11.98 5.41
C PRO A 363 -21.77 -12.44 5.32
N LEU A 364 -21.08 -12.47 6.47
CA LEU A 364 -19.71 -12.94 6.57
C LEU A 364 -19.55 -14.33 5.92
N PRO A 365 -18.46 -14.57 5.19
CA PRO A 365 -18.22 -15.88 4.58
C PRO A 365 -18.19 -16.96 5.66
N GLN A 366 -18.92 -18.05 5.43
CA GLN A 366 -18.91 -19.17 6.36
C GLN A 366 -17.50 -19.78 6.46
N PRO A 367 -17.06 -20.21 7.66
CA PRO A 367 -15.76 -20.83 7.83
C PRO A 367 -15.63 -22.05 6.91
N TRP A 368 -14.50 -22.15 6.22
CA TRP A 368 -14.17 -23.25 5.32
C TRP A 368 -14.41 -24.60 6.02
N LYS A 369 -15.43 -25.35 5.56
CA LYS A 369 -15.56 -26.77 5.88
C LYS A 369 -14.53 -27.53 5.07
N ALA A 370 -13.38 -27.82 5.69
CA ALA A 370 -12.40 -28.73 5.13
C ALA A 370 -13.08 -30.11 4.94
N SER A 371 -13.34 -30.47 3.68
CA SER A 371 -13.71 -31.84 3.34
C SER A 371 -12.43 -32.67 3.42
N ILE A 372 -12.27 -33.42 4.50
CA ILE A 372 -11.18 -34.37 4.66
C ILE A 372 -11.45 -35.53 3.71
N THR A 373 -10.95 -35.43 2.48
CA THR A 373 -10.83 -36.56 1.58
C THR A 373 -9.73 -37.44 2.12
N THR A 374 -10.11 -38.54 2.77
CA THR A 374 -9.18 -39.56 3.26
C THR A 374 -8.56 -40.29 2.07
N LEU A 375 -7.43 -39.79 1.58
CA LEU A 375 -6.56 -40.52 0.67
C LEU A 375 -5.86 -41.64 1.46
N ARG A 376 -6.47 -42.82 1.49
CA ARG A 376 -5.78 -44.07 1.86
C ARG A 376 -4.84 -44.45 0.71
N ASN A 377 -3.57 -44.11 0.84
CA ASN A 377 -2.51 -44.84 0.15
C ASN A 377 -1.86 -45.83 1.12
N PRO A 378 -1.80 -47.14 0.80
CA PRO A 378 -1.09 -48.10 1.63
C PRO A 378 0.42 -47.89 1.53
N ILE A 379 1.04 -47.73 2.70
CA ILE A 379 2.50 -47.70 2.88
C ILE A 379 3.05 -49.08 2.50
N ARG A 380 3.84 -49.14 1.44
CA ARG A 380 4.64 -50.31 1.07
C ARG A 380 5.87 -50.33 1.97
N THR A 381 5.88 -51.20 2.97
CA THR A 381 7.07 -51.48 3.78
C THR A 381 8.04 -52.31 2.95
N GLY A 382 9.11 -51.70 2.49
CA GLY A 382 10.28 -52.40 1.97
C GLY A 382 11.23 -52.71 3.11
N VAL A 383 11.17 -53.94 3.60
CA VAL A 383 12.27 -54.68 4.22
C VAL A 383 12.13 -56.11 3.71
N ASP A 384 13.25 -56.64 3.23
CA ASP A 384 13.52 -57.89 2.49
C ASP A 384 13.24 -57.91 0.98
#